data_AF-A0A3D0NA27-F1
#
_entry.id   AF-A0A3D0NA27-F1
#
_cell.length_a   1.000
_cell.length_b   1.000
_cell.length_c   1.000
_cell.angle_alpha   90.00
_cell.angle_beta   90.00
_cell.angle_gamma   90.00
#
_symmetry.space_group_name_H-M   'P 1'
#
loop_
_entity.id
_entity.type
_entity.pdbx_description
1 polymer ?
#
loop_
_entity_poly.entity_id
_entity_poly.type
_entity_poly.pdbx_seq_one_letter_code
_entity_poly.pdbx_strand_id
1 'polypeptide(L)'
;MWLDVHRSPEQIKEAADYIVLQLPNRARPDLYYWYYGSLSLRQVGGPAWESWSGALKQVVPSLQLSDGSWAADTKWGGYGGKVYSTAMAVLCLESFYRYQ
;
A
#
# COMPACT_ATOMS: atom_id res chain seq x y z
N MET A 1 28.68 0.46 1.97
CA MET A 1 27.47 0.51 1.11
C MET A 1 27.12 -0.93 0.81
N TRP A 2 26.06 -1.46 1.42
CA TRP A 2 25.70 -2.88 1.35
C TRP A 2 24.74 -3.08 0.17
N LEU A 3 25.23 -3.50 -1.00
CA LEU A 3 24.39 -3.73 -2.19
C LEU A 3 24.39 -5.19 -2.68
N ASP A 4 24.98 -6.08 -1.90
CA ASP A 4 25.30 -7.45 -2.30
C ASP A 4 24.71 -8.51 -1.35
N VAL A 5 23.83 -8.10 -0.41
CA VAL A 5 23.03 -9.04 0.39
C VAL A 5 22.05 -9.78 -0.53
N HIS A 6 22.39 -11.03 -0.85
CA HIS A 6 21.47 -11.97 -1.46
C HIS A 6 20.35 -12.26 -0.45
N ARG A 7 19.14 -11.79 -0.75
CA ARG A 7 17.96 -12.11 0.06
C ARG A 7 17.58 -13.56 -0.23
N SER A 8 17.54 -14.40 0.80
CA SER A 8 17.07 -15.77 0.65
C SER A 8 15.54 -15.78 0.42
N PRO A 9 15.00 -16.83 -0.22
CA PRO A 9 13.55 -17.00 -0.36
C PRO A 9 12.80 -16.93 0.98
N GLU A 10 13.40 -17.45 2.05
CA GLU A 10 12.83 -17.43 3.40
C GLU A 10 12.71 -16.01 3.95
N GLN A 11 13.72 -15.17 3.75
CA GLN A 11 13.70 -13.76 4.16
C GLN A 11 12.65 -12.96 3.38
N ILE A 12 12.49 -13.24 2.09
CA ILE A 12 11.45 -12.63 1.26
C ILE A 12 10.06 -13.04 1.76
N LYS A 13 9.89 -14.33 2.06
CA LYS A 13 8.63 -14.85 2.59
C LYS A 13 8.30 -14.23 3.95
N GLU A 14 9.25 -14.18 4.88
CA GLU A 14 9.07 -13.58 6.20
C GLU A 14 8.67 -12.10 6.09
N ALA A 15 9.35 -11.33 5.23
CA ALA A 15 9.02 -9.94 4.99
C ALA A 15 7.61 -9.78 4.37
N ALA A 16 7.23 -10.64 3.42
CA ALA A 16 5.91 -10.61 2.82
C ALA A 16 4.82 -10.95 3.84
N ASP A 17 5.04 -11.98 4.65
CA ASP A 17 4.15 -12.38 5.75
C ASP A 17 3.99 -11.23 6.76
N TYR A 18 5.07 -10.52 7.09
CA TYR A 18 5.01 -9.37 7.99
C TYR A 18 4.19 -8.21 7.40
N ILE A 19 4.30 -7.94 6.10
CA ILE A 19 3.50 -6.87 5.46
C ILE A 19 2.00 -7.22 5.50
N VAL A 20 1.62 -8.47 5.24
CA VAL A 20 0.20 -8.85 5.24
C VAL A 20 -0.44 -8.86 6.63
N LEU A 21 0.33 -8.77 7.72
CA LEU A 21 -0.23 -8.62 9.08
C LEU A 21 -1.04 -7.32 9.25
N GLN A 22 -0.81 -6.31 8.42
CA GLN A 22 -1.48 -5.01 8.48
C GLN A 22 -2.15 -4.68 7.15
N LEU A 23 -3.08 -5.53 6.72
CA LEU A 23 -3.85 -5.30 5.50
C LEU A 23 -4.53 -3.91 5.51
N PRO A 24 -4.67 -3.28 4.31
CA PRO A 24 -5.46 -2.08 4.15
C PRO A 24 -6.84 -2.23 4.79
N ASN A 25 -7.23 -1.25 5.60
CA ASN A 25 -8.51 -1.21 6.28
C ASN A 25 -8.96 0.24 6.52
N ARG A 26 -10.26 0.44 6.75
CA ARG A 26 -10.85 1.78 6.91
C ARG A 26 -10.54 2.42 8.27
N ALA A 27 -10.24 1.63 9.30
CA ALA A 27 -10.17 2.11 10.68
C ALA A 27 -8.95 2.99 10.94
N ARG A 28 -7.81 2.68 10.29
CA ARG A 28 -6.57 3.45 10.43
C ARG A 28 -5.87 3.57 9.08
N PRO A 29 -6.27 4.50 8.21
CA PRO A 29 -5.65 4.65 6.90
C PRO A 29 -4.17 5.05 7.01
N ASP A 30 -3.29 4.21 6.49
CA ASP A 30 -1.85 4.45 6.39
C ASP A 30 -1.44 4.36 4.92
N LEU A 31 -1.81 5.38 4.15
CA LEU A 31 -1.60 5.43 2.69
C LEU A 31 -0.11 5.31 2.30
N TYR A 32 0.80 5.76 3.18
CA TYR A 32 2.24 5.60 3.00
C TYR A 32 2.65 4.13 3.05
N TYR A 33 2.30 3.46 4.14
CA TYR A 33 2.54 2.03 4.29
C TYR A 33 1.87 1.23 3.17
N TRP A 34 0.65 1.60 2.79
CA TRP A 34 -0.08 0.90 1.73
C TRP A 34 0.60 1.00 0.37
N TYR A 35 1.14 2.16 0.02
CA TYR A 35 1.85 2.33 -1.23
C TYR A 35 3.12 1.47 -1.29
N TYR A 36 4.00 1.56 -0.28
CA TYR A 36 5.25 0.81 -0.26
C TYR A 36 5.02 -0.70 -0.07
N GLY A 37 4.03 -1.10 0.73
CA GLY A 37 3.60 -2.49 0.84
C GLY A 37 3.14 -3.04 -0.51
N SER A 38 2.43 -2.23 -1.31
CA SER A 38 2.01 -2.63 -2.66
C SER A 38 3.18 -2.82 -3.61
N LEU A 39 4.19 -1.94 -3.58
CA LEU A 39 5.41 -2.11 -4.39
C LEU A 39 6.18 -3.38 -4.03
N SER A 40 6.30 -3.68 -2.73
CA SER A 40 7.00 -4.87 -2.25
C SER A 40 6.24 -6.15 -2.58
N LEU A 41 4.96 -6.24 -2.19
CA LEU A 41 4.18 -7.46 -2.36
C LEU A 41 3.88 -7.77 -3.83
N ARG A 42 3.84 -6.77 -4.72
CA ARG A 42 3.77 -7.05 -6.16
C ARG A 42 4.97 -7.80 -6.70
N GLN A 43 6.18 -7.46 -6.24
CA GLN A 43 7.39 -8.16 -6.67
C GLN A 43 7.41 -9.59 -6.17
N VAL A 44 6.83 -9.83 -4.98
CA VAL A 44 6.67 -11.18 -4.41
C VAL A 44 5.59 -11.98 -5.14
N GLY A 45 4.46 -11.35 -5.47
CA GLY A 45 3.33 -11.99 -6.13
C GLY A 45 2.61 -13.01 -5.24
N GLY A 46 1.89 -13.94 -5.88
CA GLY A 46 1.23 -15.07 -5.23
C GLY A 46 0.17 -14.68 -4.17
N PRO A 47 -0.08 -15.55 -3.19
CA PRO A 47 -1.16 -15.35 -2.21
C PRO A 47 -1.05 -14.07 -1.37
N ALA A 48 0.18 -13.63 -1.07
CA ALA A 48 0.41 -12.40 -0.32
C ALA A 48 -0.06 -11.17 -1.12
N TRP A 49 0.26 -11.13 -2.42
CA TRP A 49 -0.23 -10.09 -3.32
C TRP A 49 -1.74 -10.16 -3.53
N GLU A 50 -2.31 -11.35 -3.70
CA GLU A 50 -3.75 -11.53 -3.89
C GLU A 50 -4.55 -11.00 -2.69
N SER A 51 -4.15 -11.38 -1.48
CA SER A 51 -4.77 -10.89 -0.23
C SER A 51 -4.65 -9.38 -0.10
N TRP A 52 -3.44 -8.84 -0.30
CA TRP A 52 -3.18 -7.41 -0.19
C TRP A 52 -3.94 -6.59 -1.24
N SER A 53 -3.86 -6.99 -2.50
CA SER A 53 -4.52 -6.28 -3.61
C SER A 53 -6.04 -6.35 -3.50
N GLY A 54 -6.61 -7.45 -3.03
CA GLY A 54 -8.02 -7.57 -2.73
C GLY A 54 -8.48 -6.53 -1.70
N ALA A 55 -7.78 -6.43 -0.57
CA ALA A 55 -8.08 -5.44 0.47
C ALA A 55 -7.90 -4.00 -0.05
N LEU A 56 -6.78 -3.72 -0.75
CA LEU A 56 -6.47 -2.38 -1.22
C LEU A 56 -7.48 -1.87 -2.27
N LYS A 57 -7.90 -2.73 -3.22
CA LYS A 57 -8.91 -2.41 -4.24
C LYS A 57 -10.28 -2.09 -3.66
N GLN A 58 -10.60 -2.64 -2.49
CA GLN A 58 -11.85 -2.33 -1.80
C GLN A 58 -11.71 -1.07 -0.95
N VAL A 59 -10.66 -0.98 -0.13
CA VAL A 59 -10.54 0.04 0.90
C VAL A 59 -10.23 1.41 0.31
N VAL A 60 -9.24 1.53 -0.57
CA VAL A 60 -8.78 2.85 -1.04
C VAL A 60 -9.90 3.61 -1.78
N PRO A 61 -10.63 3.02 -2.75
CA PRO A 61 -11.75 3.71 -3.39
C PRO A 61 -12.87 4.06 -2.41
N SER A 62 -13.12 3.20 -1.42
CA SER A 62 -14.17 3.43 -0.43
C SER A 62 -13.92 4.61 0.52
N LEU A 63 -12.70 5.16 0.52
CA LEU A 63 -12.28 6.34 1.30
C LEU A 63 -12.28 7.63 0.46
N GLN A 64 -12.55 7.54 -0.84
CA GLN A 64 -12.58 8.70 -1.72
C GLN A 64 -13.79 9.60 -1.40
N LEU A 65 -13.56 10.90 -1.32
CA LEU A 65 -14.60 11.91 -1.16
C LEU A 65 -15.30 12.20 -2.49
N SER A 66 -16.46 12.85 -2.44
CA SER A 66 -17.27 13.16 -3.63
C SER A 66 -16.57 14.08 -4.65
N ASP A 67 -15.56 14.85 -4.21
CA ASP A 67 -14.74 15.70 -5.07
C ASP A 67 -13.53 14.97 -5.67
N GLY A 68 -13.43 13.65 -5.45
CA GLY A 68 -12.36 12.79 -5.96
C GLY A 68 -11.09 12.76 -5.11
N SER A 69 -11.05 13.49 -3.99
CA SER A 69 -9.90 13.56 -3.10
C SER A 69 -9.95 12.54 -1.96
N TRP A 70 -8.87 12.47 -1.17
CA TRP A 70 -8.85 11.74 0.11
C TRP A 70 -8.61 12.70 1.27
N ALA A 71 -9.35 12.51 2.36
CA ALA A 71 -9.24 13.32 3.56
C ALA A 71 -7.82 13.24 4.17
N ALA A 72 -7.43 14.29 4.91
CA ALA A 72 -6.18 14.31 5.66
C ALA A 72 -6.24 13.50 6.97
N ASP A 73 -7.41 12.95 7.32
CA ASP A 73 -7.61 12.06 8.48
C ASP A 73 -7.06 10.66 8.20
N THR A 74 -5.73 10.61 8.08
CA THR A 74 -4.92 9.42 7.85
C THR A 74 -3.68 9.54 8.72
N LYS A 75 -2.97 8.43 8.97
CA LYS A 75 -1.82 8.40 9.89
C LYS A 75 -0.78 9.49 9.64
N TRP A 76 -0.52 9.82 8.38
CA TRP A 76 0.46 10.85 7.98
C TRP A 76 -0.17 12.09 7.34
N GLY A 77 -1.50 12.12 7.19
CA GLY A 77 -2.20 13.21 6.54
C GLY A 77 -2.15 14.52 7.32
N GLY A 78 -1.97 14.49 8.64
CA GLY A 78 -1.73 15.69 9.45
C GLY A 78 -0.46 16.47 9.06
N TYR A 79 0.54 15.81 8.45
CA TYR A 79 1.79 16.44 8.02
C TYR A 79 1.72 16.96 6.58
N GLY A 80 1.08 16.21 5.68
CA GLY A 80 1.04 16.53 4.24
C GLY A 80 -0.27 17.12 3.73
N GLY A 81 -1.31 17.11 4.56
CA GLY A 81 -2.65 17.57 4.23
C GLY A 81 -3.35 16.75 3.14
N LYS A 82 -4.47 17.31 2.66
CA LYS A 82 -5.37 16.69 1.68
C LYS A 82 -4.68 16.37 0.34
N VAL A 83 -3.75 17.21 -0.09
CA VAL A 83 -2.98 17.00 -1.35
C VAL A 83 -2.10 15.77 -1.25
N TYR A 84 -1.34 15.63 -0.16
CA TYR A 84 -0.52 14.45 0.10
C TYR A 84 -1.35 13.18 0.17
N SER A 85 -2.43 13.17 0.97
CA SER A 85 -3.30 12.01 1.11
C SER A 85 -3.91 11.61 -0.23
N THR A 86 -4.34 12.57 -1.03
CA THR A 86 -4.86 12.32 -2.38
C THR A 86 -3.80 11.72 -3.29
N ALA A 87 -2.60 12.29 -3.34
CA ALA A 87 -1.50 11.77 -4.15
C ALA A 87 -1.11 10.33 -3.75
N MET A 88 -1.00 10.06 -2.45
CA MET A 88 -0.67 8.73 -1.93
C MET A 88 -1.76 7.69 -2.24
N ALA A 89 -3.04 8.06 -2.11
CA ALA A 89 -4.15 7.17 -2.46
C ALA A 89 -4.15 6.84 -3.96
N VAL A 90 -3.93 7.84 -4.82
CA VAL A 90 -3.79 7.62 -6.27
C VAL A 90 -2.60 6.70 -6.57
N LEU A 91 -1.44 6.89 -5.93
CA LEU A 91 -0.29 5.98 -6.09
C LEU A 91 -0.59 4.52 -5.68
N CYS A 92 -1.40 4.33 -4.64
CA CYS A 92 -1.89 3.00 -4.27
C CYS A 92 -2.75 2.39 -5.39
N LEU A 93 -3.60 3.17 -6.04
CA LEU A 93 -4.47 2.70 -7.13
C LEU A 93 -3.71 2.46 -8.44
N GLU A 94 -2.70 3.29 -8.75
CA GLU A 94 -1.78 3.10 -9.88
C GLU A 94 -1.01 1.78 -9.79
N SER A 95 -0.88 1.24 -8.58
CA SER A 95 -0.28 -0.07 -8.34
C SER A 95 -1.07 -1.22 -8.97
N PHE A 96 -2.18 -0.97 -9.66
CA PHE A 96 -2.93 -1.98 -10.41
C PHE A 96 -2.85 -1.80 -11.92
N TYR A 97 -2.67 -0.57 -12.41
CA TYR A 97 -2.83 -0.25 -13.83
C TYR A 97 -1.50 -0.01 -14.57
N ARG A 98 -0.44 0.39 -13.86
CA ARG A 98 0.80 0.87 -14.50
C ARG A 98 1.75 -0.23 -14.99
N TYR A 99 1.55 -1.49 -14.60
CA TYR A 99 2.47 -2.60 -14.91
C TYR A 99 1.71 -3.85 -15.38
N GLN A 100 0.73 -3.64 -16.27
CA GLN A 100 0.20 -4.73 -17.09
C GLN A 100 1.21 -5.13 -18.17
#